data_AF-A0A8T7MBH4-F1
#
_entry.id   AF-A0A8T7MBH4-F1
#
_cell.length_a   1.000
_cell.length_b   1.000
_cell.length_c   1.000
_cell.angle_alpha   90.00
_cell.angle_beta   90.00
_cell.angle_gamma   90.00
#
_symmetry.space_group_name_H-M   'P 1'
#
loop_
_entity.id
_entity.type
_entity.pdbx_description
1 polymer ?
#
loop_
_entity_poly.entity_id
_entity_poly.type
_entity_poly.pdbx_seq_one_letter_code
_entity_poly.pdbx_strand_id
1 'polypeptide(L)'
;MTTMGLTGAAAVAVEALLSVTLTPAILGIAGPKIFGRKTAQKIADAQARGVESHHLISHTTFWYKWGERLTKHRVVAIVLSLVVVGLLAFPVTDLTLGLPNDQFAAPSTTQRKAYDYLANAFGVGYNAPLVVLVEDVPPVTDADRAALRSTITAEFQKQVDAASQAQKTKFMKQAAEATTPELQAALQADIEAAQEAGKKGQEVAQAKLEAQIAQYSSLAGLAKIATQLGKVSDVKMATPAIITADGKNGLIQIIPESAPSDLKTSDLITYIRNNQAQASGDSAVKLGVTGYTALQDDISKKLSDALPIYLLVVVGLSLVLLMLAFRSILVPLKATLGFLLSVTAMFGATVAVFQWGWFGLASPGPIISFIPIIGTGILFGLAMDYEFFLVSSMHEVYSKTGDAHRAIASGFSLGAKVVTAAAAIMVAVFGGFAGSADANIKLFGVSLAVGIFVDAFIVRMTLVPAIMTLMGRSAWWIPGWLDKALPHLSIEGEEEEGTFDEEAVKVMA
;
A
#
# COMPACT_ATOMS: atom_id res chain seq x y z
N MET A 1 -1.23 5.52 7.59
CA MET A 1 -1.77 6.53 6.66
C MET A 1 -2.02 7.87 7.33
N THR A 2 -2.86 7.94 8.36
CA THR A 2 -3.16 9.21 9.06
C THR A 2 -1.91 9.98 9.47
N THR A 3 -0.92 9.33 10.08
CA THR A 3 0.34 9.96 10.45
C THR A 3 1.07 10.55 9.24
N MET A 4 1.24 9.79 8.15
CA MET A 4 1.91 10.29 6.94
C MET A 4 1.16 11.48 6.33
N GLY A 5 -0.18 11.44 6.30
CA GLY A 5 -1.01 12.54 5.81
C GLY A 5 -0.88 13.80 6.66
N LEU A 6 -0.98 13.68 7.98
CA LEU A 6 -0.82 14.80 8.91
C LEU A 6 0.59 15.38 8.88
N THR A 7 1.61 14.52 8.84
CA THR A 7 3.02 14.95 8.72
C THR A 7 3.26 15.65 7.40
N GLY A 8 2.73 15.13 6.29
CA GLY A 8 2.82 15.77 4.98
C GLY A 8 2.15 17.15 4.96
N ALA A 9 0.93 17.25 5.48
CA ALA A 9 0.21 18.53 5.58
C ALA A 9 0.95 19.55 6.46
N ALA A 10 1.47 19.11 7.62
CA ALA A 10 2.25 19.97 8.50
C ALA A 10 3.57 20.43 7.84
N ALA A 11 4.26 19.52 7.13
CA ALA A 11 5.50 19.86 6.42
C ALA A 11 5.25 20.91 5.34
N VAL A 12 4.20 20.75 4.52
CA VAL A 12 3.80 21.73 3.49
C VAL A 12 3.38 23.06 4.12
N ALA A 13 2.62 23.04 5.22
CA ALA A 13 2.23 24.28 5.90
C ALA A 13 3.44 25.05 6.46
N VAL A 14 4.40 24.34 7.06
CA VAL A 14 5.64 24.93 7.54
C VAL A 14 6.48 25.45 6.37
N GLU A 15 6.61 24.68 5.29
CA GLU A 15 7.31 25.12 4.08
C GLU A 15 6.68 26.39 3.49
N ALA A 16 5.35 26.45 3.38
CA ALA A 16 4.65 27.63 2.89
C ALA A 16 4.91 28.85 3.78
N LEU A 17 4.85 28.70 5.10
CA LEU A 17 5.17 29.77 6.05
C LEU A 17 6.62 30.24 5.90
N LEU A 18 7.57 29.32 5.83
CA LEU A 18 8.98 29.64 5.61
C LEU A 18 9.20 30.31 4.24
N SER A 19 8.52 29.85 3.21
CA SER A 19 8.63 30.41 1.86
C SER A 19 8.10 31.83 1.77
N VAL A 20 7.05 32.17 2.52
CA VAL A 20 6.46 33.51 2.54
C VAL A 20 7.17 34.46 3.52
N THR A 21 7.82 33.94 4.57
CA THR A 21 8.46 34.78 5.60
C THR A 21 9.98 34.80 5.50
N LEU A 22 10.61 33.64 5.54
CA LEU A 22 12.05 33.49 5.65
C LEU A 22 12.74 33.80 4.31
N THR A 23 12.22 33.29 3.19
CA THR A 23 12.82 33.53 1.87
C THR A 23 12.87 35.02 1.52
N PRO A 24 11.79 35.81 1.64
CA PRO A 24 11.85 37.26 1.40
C PRO A 24 12.76 37.99 2.39
N ALA A 25 12.78 37.59 3.67
CA ALA A 25 13.65 38.19 4.67
C ALA A 25 15.14 37.98 4.35
N ILE A 26 15.53 36.76 3.97
CA ILE A 26 16.91 36.46 3.57
C ILE A 26 17.29 37.24 2.32
N LEU A 27 16.40 37.33 1.32
CA LEU A 27 16.63 38.13 0.11
C LEU A 27 16.76 39.62 0.43
N GLY A 28 15.96 40.14 1.36
CA GLY A 28 16.04 41.52 1.84
C GLY A 28 17.37 41.83 2.52
N ILE A 29 17.87 40.92 3.38
CA ILE A 29 19.17 41.06 4.05
C ILE A 29 20.33 40.99 3.06
N ALA A 30 20.27 40.04 2.11
CA ALA A 30 21.33 39.86 1.14
C ALA A 30 21.37 41.01 0.10
N GLY A 31 20.22 41.63 -0.17
CA GLY A 31 20.08 42.78 -1.05
C GLY A 31 20.67 42.51 -2.45
N PRO A 32 21.21 43.54 -3.14
CA PRO A 32 21.76 43.38 -4.49
C PRO A 32 23.05 42.53 -4.55
N LYS A 33 23.61 42.13 -3.40
CA LYS A 33 24.84 41.32 -3.33
C LYS A 33 24.61 39.86 -3.75
N ILE A 34 23.36 39.41 -3.86
CA ILE A 34 23.03 38.08 -4.41
C ILE A 34 23.36 37.96 -5.89
N PHE A 35 23.39 39.08 -6.61
CA PHE A 35 23.66 39.10 -8.03
C PHE A 35 25.17 39.28 -8.29
N GLY A 36 25.70 38.56 -9.28
CA GLY A 36 27.05 38.83 -9.77
C GLY A 36 27.17 40.27 -10.28
N ARG A 37 28.36 40.88 -10.14
CA ARG A 37 28.62 42.31 -10.47
C ARG A 37 28.01 42.76 -11.81
N LYS A 38 28.11 41.94 -12.86
CA LYS A 38 27.57 42.25 -14.19
C LYS A 38 26.04 42.31 -14.23
N THR A 39 25.37 41.48 -13.45
CA THR A 39 23.89 41.44 -13.37
C THR A 39 23.38 42.59 -12.49
N ALA A 40 24.06 42.85 -11.37
CA ALA A 40 23.75 43.99 -10.50
C ALA A 40 23.87 45.34 -11.26
N GLN A 41 24.92 45.52 -12.07
CA GLN A 41 25.05 46.69 -12.94
C GLN A 41 23.91 46.81 -13.94
N LYS A 42 23.54 45.71 -14.62
CA LYS A 42 22.39 45.73 -15.56
C LYS A 42 21.08 46.10 -14.89
N ILE A 43 20.84 45.63 -13.67
CA ILE A 43 19.64 45.96 -12.89
C ILE A 43 19.66 47.44 -12.51
N ALA A 44 20.79 47.95 -12.02
CA ALA A 44 20.95 49.37 -11.69
C ALA A 44 20.77 50.27 -12.92
N ASP A 45 21.36 49.90 -14.06
CA ASP A 45 21.20 50.61 -15.33
C ASP A 45 19.75 50.55 -15.86
N ALA A 46 19.01 49.47 -15.58
CA ALA A 46 17.60 49.33 -15.95
C ALA A 46 16.71 50.19 -15.04
N GLN A 47 16.95 50.18 -13.72
CA GLN A 47 16.25 51.02 -12.77
C GLN A 47 16.48 52.52 -13.03
N ALA A 48 17.73 52.90 -13.38
CA ALA A 48 18.08 54.27 -13.73
C ALA A 48 17.42 54.77 -15.02
N ARG A 49 16.99 53.87 -15.91
CA ARG A 49 16.29 54.21 -17.15
C ARG A 49 14.76 54.33 -16.99
N GLY A 50 14.24 54.17 -15.78
CA GLY A 50 12.81 53.99 -15.54
C GLY A 50 12.39 52.58 -15.92
N VAL A 51 11.57 51.95 -15.08
CA VAL A 51 11.10 50.58 -15.30
C VAL A 51 10.11 50.60 -16.47
N GLU A 52 10.59 50.49 -17.70
CA GLU A 52 9.74 50.00 -18.78
C GLU A 52 9.41 48.54 -18.46
N SER A 53 8.16 48.29 -18.08
CA SER A 53 7.61 46.95 -17.90
C SER A 53 7.59 46.24 -19.26
N HIS A 54 8.74 45.68 -19.65
CA HIS A 54 8.84 44.77 -20.78
C HIS A 54 8.11 43.45 -20.44
N HIS A 55 6.78 43.48 -20.49
CA HIS A 55 5.92 42.29 -20.48
C HIS A 55 6.05 41.45 -21.77
N LEU A 56 6.93 41.85 -22.70
CA LEU A 56 7.16 41.16 -23.95
C LEU A 56 8.28 40.14 -23.76
N ILE A 57 7.85 38.90 -23.50
CA ILE A 57 8.72 37.73 -23.54
C ILE A 57 9.45 37.70 -24.89
N SER A 58 10.77 37.53 -24.84
CA SER A 58 11.55 37.37 -26.06
C SER A 58 11.11 36.14 -26.85
N HIS A 59 10.53 36.40 -28.04
CA HIS A 59 10.11 35.41 -29.04
C HIS A 59 11.23 34.46 -29.51
N THR A 60 12.48 34.73 -29.10
CA THR A 60 13.66 33.93 -29.46
C THR A 60 13.89 32.72 -28.54
N THR A 61 13.23 32.65 -27.39
CA THR A 61 13.44 31.57 -26.42
C THR A 61 12.93 30.21 -26.90
N PHE A 62 13.61 29.13 -26.50
CA PHE A 62 13.25 27.74 -26.85
C PHE A 62 11.79 27.42 -26.52
N TRP A 63 11.35 27.75 -25.30
CA TRP A 63 10.00 27.47 -24.83
C TRP A 63 8.92 28.23 -25.59
N TYR A 64 9.21 29.45 -26.05
CA TYR A 64 8.29 30.19 -26.91
C TYR A 64 8.10 29.48 -28.25
N LYS A 65 9.19 29.11 -28.93
CA LYS A 65 9.15 28.37 -30.21
C LYS A 65 8.51 27.00 -30.08
N TRP A 66 8.72 26.32 -28.95
CA TRP A 66 8.07 25.06 -28.63
C TRP A 66 6.56 25.24 -28.46
N GLY A 67 6.14 26.23 -27.67
CA GLY A 67 4.73 26.58 -27.50
C GLY A 67 4.06 26.92 -28.83
N GLU A 68 4.70 27.74 -29.67
CA GLU A 68 4.20 28.09 -31.00
C GLU A 68 4.07 26.87 -31.93
N ARG A 69 5.02 25.93 -31.86
CA ARG A 69 4.93 24.68 -32.62
C ARG A 69 3.78 23.80 -32.14
N LEU A 70 3.58 23.70 -30.82
CA LEU A 70 2.46 22.96 -30.23
C LEU A 70 1.11 23.57 -30.61
N THR A 71 0.99 24.90 -30.58
CA THR A 71 -0.26 25.57 -30.97
C THR A 71 -0.57 25.36 -32.45
N LYS A 72 0.45 25.41 -33.32
CA LYS A 72 0.31 25.15 -34.77
C LYS A 72 -0.09 23.70 -35.09
N HIS A 73 0.47 22.73 -34.37
CA HIS A 73 0.22 21.29 -34.59
C HIS A 73 -0.60 20.64 -33.46
N ARG A 74 -1.54 21.39 -32.87
CA ARG A 74 -2.29 21.00 -31.66
C ARG A 74 -2.96 19.62 -31.74
N VAL A 75 -3.56 19.26 -32.88
CA VAL A 75 -4.24 17.95 -33.03
C VAL A 75 -3.23 16.81 -33.00
N VAL A 76 -2.10 16.97 -33.67
CA VAL A 76 -1.02 15.97 -33.68
C VAL A 76 -0.44 15.82 -32.27
N ALA A 77 -0.23 16.93 -31.56
CA ALA A 77 0.25 16.92 -30.18
C ALA A 77 -0.71 16.16 -29.24
N ILE A 78 -2.01 16.41 -29.34
CA ILE A 78 -3.03 15.72 -28.53
C ILE A 78 -3.04 14.22 -28.82
N VAL A 79 -3.13 13.84 -30.10
CA VAL A 79 -3.19 12.42 -30.49
C VAL A 79 -1.93 11.69 -30.05
N LEU A 80 -0.75 12.28 -30.27
CA LEU A 80 0.52 11.67 -29.88
C LEU A 80 0.64 11.54 -28.36
N SER A 81 0.28 12.58 -27.59
CA SER A 81 0.25 12.50 -26.13
C SER A 81 -0.69 11.41 -25.63
N LEU A 82 -1.92 11.33 -26.18
CA LEU A 82 -2.89 10.30 -25.80
C LEU A 82 -2.44 8.89 -26.16
N VAL A 83 -1.78 8.71 -27.32
CA VAL A 83 -1.21 7.41 -27.71
C VAL A 83 -0.08 7.02 -26.77
N VAL A 84 0.85 7.92 -26.47
CA VAL A 84 1.97 7.61 -25.56
C VAL A 84 1.46 7.30 -24.15
N VAL A 85 0.55 8.11 -23.62
CA VAL A 85 -0.07 7.85 -22.31
C VAL A 85 -0.86 6.56 -22.34
N GLY A 86 -1.65 6.30 -23.39
CA GLY A 86 -2.44 5.09 -23.52
C GLY A 86 -1.59 3.82 -23.56
N LEU A 87 -0.44 3.85 -24.23
CA LEU A 87 0.52 2.75 -24.23
C LEU A 87 1.16 2.53 -22.85
N LEU A 88 1.51 3.61 -22.14
CA LEU A 88 2.03 3.52 -20.77
C LEU A 88 0.97 3.09 -19.76
N ALA A 89 -0.29 3.45 -19.99
CA ALA A 89 -1.41 3.12 -19.13
C ALA A 89 -1.95 1.71 -19.38
N PHE A 90 -1.77 1.14 -20.58
CA PHE A 90 -2.30 -0.18 -20.95
C PHE A 90 -2.06 -1.28 -19.89
N PRO A 91 -0.85 -1.43 -19.30
CA PRO A 91 -0.61 -2.48 -18.31
C PRO A 91 -1.45 -2.34 -17.04
N VAL A 92 -2.09 -1.20 -16.77
CA VAL A 92 -2.93 -1.00 -15.58
C VAL A 92 -4.11 -1.98 -15.52
N THR A 93 -4.51 -2.58 -16.64
CA THR A 93 -5.58 -3.59 -16.68
C THR A 93 -5.22 -4.85 -15.89
N ASP A 94 -3.93 -5.12 -15.72
CA ASP A 94 -3.43 -6.28 -15.00
C ASP A 94 -3.04 -5.94 -13.55
N LEU A 95 -3.37 -4.73 -13.08
CA LEU A 95 -3.01 -4.26 -11.75
C LEU A 95 -3.58 -5.19 -10.67
N THR A 96 -2.68 -5.91 -10.01
CA THR A 96 -3.00 -6.69 -8.81
C THR A 96 -2.44 -5.99 -7.57
N LEU A 97 -3.30 -5.75 -6.58
CA LEU A 97 -2.93 -5.15 -5.31
C LEU A 97 -2.72 -6.22 -4.24
N GLY A 98 -1.72 -6.03 -3.41
CA GLY A 98 -1.44 -6.91 -2.29
C GLY A 98 -0.39 -6.30 -1.38
N LEU A 99 -0.14 -6.93 -0.23
CA LEU A 99 1.00 -6.56 0.60
C LEU A 99 2.16 -7.51 0.28
N PRO A 100 3.36 -7.00 -0.04
CA PRO A 100 4.50 -7.86 -0.29
C PRO A 100 4.84 -8.68 0.94
N ASN A 101 5.26 -9.91 0.70
CA ASN A 101 5.83 -10.81 1.67
C ASN A 101 7.17 -11.35 1.13
N ASP A 102 7.78 -12.26 1.88
CA ASP A 102 9.10 -12.80 1.54
C ASP A 102 9.15 -13.55 0.19
N GLN A 103 7.99 -13.91 -0.38
CA GLN A 103 7.88 -14.44 -1.74
C GLN A 103 8.35 -13.43 -2.80
N PHE A 104 8.28 -12.12 -2.58
CA PHE A 104 8.66 -11.12 -3.60
C PHE A 104 9.99 -10.43 -3.30
N ALA A 105 10.67 -10.86 -2.23
CA ALA A 105 12.00 -10.38 -1.93
C ALA A 105 13.03 -10.82 -2.99
N ALA A 106 14.13 -10.07 -3.11
CA ALA A 106 15.17 -10.39 -4.09
C ALA A 106 15.82 -11.77 -3.79
N PRO A 107 16.14 -12.60 -4.81
CA PRO A 107 16.66 -13.96 -4.61
C PRO A 107 17.93 -14.07 -3.75
N SER A 108 18.70 -12.99 -3.67
CA SER A 108 19.93 -12.94 -2.88
C SER A 108 19.70 -12.81 -1.36
N THR A 109 18.51 -12.35 -0.94
CA THR A 109 18.23 -12.02 0.48
C THR A 109 18.01 -13.27 1.33
N THR A 110 18.19 -13.13 2.65
CA THR A 110 17.98 -14.22 3.61
C THR A 110 16.50 -14.58 3.75
N GLN A 111 15.61 -13.58 3.69
CA GLN A 111 14.17 -13.74 3.75
C GLN A 111 13.65 -14.59 2.59
N ARG A 112 14.06 -14.27 1.36
CA ARG A 112 13.66 -15.04 0.17
C ARG A 112 14.13 -16.48 0.23
N LYS A 113 15.37 -16.72 0.68
CA LYS A 113 15.91 -18.07 0.87
C LYS A 113 15.14 -18.86 1.94
N ALA A 114 14.78 -18.22 3.06
CA ALA A 114 13.99 -18.87 4.11
C ALA A 114 12.61 -19.27 3.60
N TYR A 115 11.95 -18.40 2.82
CA TYR A 115 10.69 -18.69 2.16
C TYR A 115 10.80 -19.92 1.24
N ASP A 116 11.83 -19.95 0.39
CA ASP A 116 12.06 -21.05 -0.55
C ASP A 116 12.37 -22.37 0.18
N TYR A 117 13.14 -22.35 1.27
CA TYR A 117 13.40 -23.54 2.07
C TYR A 117 12.13 -24.10 2.73
N LEU A 118 11.30 -23.24 3.31
CA LEU A 118 10.02 -23.66 3.88
C LEU A 118 9.07 -24.21 2.81
N ALA A 119 8.97 -23.51 1.67
CA ALA A 119 8.12 -23.92 0.55
C ALA A 119 8.55 -25.28 -0.02
N ASN A 120 9.85 -25.51 -0.23
CA ASN A 120 10.37 -26.75 -0.79
C ASN A 120 10.28 -27.93 0.18
N ALA A 121 10.47 -27.70 1.49
CA ALA A 121 10.47 -28.77 2.49
C ALA A 121 9.06 -29.16 2.95
N PHE A 122 8.16 -28.18 3.10
CA PHE A 122 6.85 -28.40 3.74
C PHE A 122 5.67 -28.05 2.82
N GLY A 123 5.88 -27.24 1.78
CA GLY A 123 4.86 -26.73 0.86
C GLY A 123 4.63 -25.23 1.02
N VAL A 124 4.13 -24.58 -0.04
CA VAL A 124 4.04 -23.11 -0.11
C VAL A 124 3.16 -22.48 0.97
N GLY A 125 2.07 -23.14 1.40
CA GLY A 125 1.16 -22.63 2.44
C GLY A 125 1.76 -22.60 3.85
N TYR A 126 2.89 -23.28 4.10
CA TYR A 126 3.59 -23.21 5.40
C TYR A 126 4.24 -21.84 5.65
N ASN A 127 4.42 -21.02 4.61
CA ASN A 127 4.99 -19.69 4.77
C ASN A 127 4.04 -18.71 5.48
N ALA A 128 2.72 -18.96 5.46
CA ALA A 128 1.79 -18.17 6.25
C ALA A 128 0.51 -18.98 6.58
N PRO A 129 0.56 -19.82 7.63
CA PRO A 129 -0.63 -20.50 8.13
C PRO A 129 -1.71 -19.51 8.55
N LEU A 130 -2.96 -19.86 8.28
CA LEU A 130 -4.12 -19.15 8.77
C LEU A 130 -4.45 -19.61 10.19
N VAL A 131 -5.07 -18.74 10.96
CA VAL A 131 -5.57 -19.06 12.30
C VAL A 131 -7.07 -18.80 12.29
N VAL A 132 -7.86 -19.79 12.69
CA VAL A 132 -9.31 -19.67 12.80
C VAL A 132 -9.67 -19.68 14.28
N LEU A 133 -10.19 -18.54 14.75
CA LEU A 133 -10.91 -18.44 16.00
C LEU A 133 -12.26 -19.12 15.83
N VAL A 134 -12.55 -20.05 16.73
CA VAL A 134 -13.82 -20.74 16.84
C VAL A 134 -14.47 -20.26 18.13
N GLU A 135 -15.66 -19.69 18.02
CA GLU A 135 -16.49 -19.30 19.16
C GLU A 135 -17.70 -20.22 19.26
N ASP A 136 -18.22 -20.34 20.48
CA ASP A 136 -19.38 -21.17 20.80
C ASP A 136 -19.15 -22.66 20.45
N VAL A 137 -17.96 -23.18 20.80
CA VAL A 137 -17.60 -24.60 20.60
C VAL A 137 -18.63 -25.49 21.31
N PRO A 138 -19.22 -26.48 20.61
CA PRO A 138 -20.20 -27.37 21.22
C PRO A 138 -19.63 -28.11 22.42
N PRO A 139 -20.40 -28.22 23.53
CA PRO A 139 -19.92 -28.91 24.71
C PRO A 139 -19.62 -30.37 24.41
N VAL A 140 -18.58 -30.88 25.05
CA VAL A 140 -18.11 -32.26 24.87
C VAL A 140 -19.14 -33.23 25.40
N THR A 141 -19.74 -34.00 24.49
CA THR A 141 -20.75 -35.00 24.84
C THR A 141 -20.12 -36.21 25.55
N ASP A 142 -20.91 -36.96 26.31
CA ASP A 142 -20.43 -38.20 26.94
C ASP A 142 -20.03 -39.26 25.90
N ALA A 143 -20.66 -39.23 24.72
CA ALA A 143 -20.28 -40.07 23.58
C ALA A 143 -18.87 -39.72 23.07
N ASP A 144 -18.52 -38.43 23.02
CA ASP A 144 -17.17 -38.00 22.63
C ASP A 144 -16.12 -38.44 23.63
N ARG A 145 -16.42 -38.33 24.93
CA ARG A 145 -15.54 -38.83 25.99
C ARG A 145 -15.38 -40.35 25.92
N ALA A 146 -16.46 -41.09 25.66
CA ALA A 146 -16.43 -42.54 25.55
C ALA A 146 -15.61 -43.00 24.32
N ALA A 147 -15.79 -42.35 23.16
CA ALA A 147 -15.00 -42.63 21.96
C ALA A 147 -13.52 -42.38 22.21
N LEU A 148 -13.18 -41.24 22.81
CA LEU A 148 -11.79 -40.90 23.12
C LEU A 148 -11.18 -41.86 24.15
N ARG A 149 -11.94 -42.23 25.19
CA ARG A 149 -11.55 -43.22 26.20
C ARG A 149 -11.23 -44.55 25.54
N SER A 150 -12.02 -45.00 24.58
CA SER A 150 -11.75 -46.27 23.88
C SER A 150 -10.43 -46.24 23.11
N THR A 151 -10.14 -45.16 22.39
CA THR A 151 -8.90 -45.00 21.61
C THR A 151 -7.66 -44.92 22.51
N ILE A 152 -7.71 -44.08 23.55
CA ILE A 152 -6.57 -43.89 24.45
C ILE A 152 -6.36 -45.15 25.31
N THR A 153 -7.44 -45.82 25.74
CA THR A 153 -7.35 -47.06 26.53
C THR A 153 -6.77 -48.20 25.69
N ALA A 154 -7.10 -48.29 24.39
CA ALA A 154 -6.50 -49.29 23.50
C ALA A 154 -4.98 -49.10 23.34
N GLU A 155 -4.51 -47.86 23.19
CA GLU A 155 -3.08 -47.55 23.10
C GLU A 155 -2.36 -47.75 24.44
N PHE A 156 -3.00 -47.35 25.54
CA PHE A 156 -2.51 -47.59 26.89
C PHE A 156 -2.41 -49.09 27.20
N GLN A 157 -3.40 -49.89 26.80
CA GLN A 157 -3.39 -51.33 27.01
C GLN A 157 -2.22 -52.00 26.28
N LYS A 158 -1.91 -51.59 25.05
CA LYS A 158 -0.71 -52.07 24.34
C LYS A 158 0.58 -51.81 25.12
N GLN A 159 0.72 -50.62 25.72
CA GLN A 159 1.91 -50.29 26.53
C GLN A 159 1.97 -51.13 27.80
N VAL A 160 0.82 -51.33 28.47
CA VAL A 160 0.72 -52.18 29.67
C VAL A 160 1.02 -53.64 29.36
N ASP A 161 0.50 -54.18 28.26
CA ASP A 161 0.73 -55.57 27.84
C ASP A 161 2.21 -55.81 27.50
N ALA A 162 2.84 -54.87 26.79
CA ALA A 162 4.28 -54.93 26.50
C ALA A 162 5.13 -54.90 27.78
N ALA A 163 4.79 -54.02 28.73
CA ALA A 163 5.47 -53.94 30.02
C ALA A 163 5.26 -55.21 30.85
N SER A 164 4.04 -55.75 30.90
CA SER A 164 3.70 -56.98 31.61
C SER A 164 4.45 -58.19 31.03
N GLN A 165 4.57 -58.30 29.71
CA GLN A 165 5.33 -59.36 29.05
C GLN A 165 6.83 -59.28 29.36
N ALA A 166 7.42 -58.07 29.36
CA ALA A 166 8.81 -57.88 29.74
C ALA A 166 9.07 -58.29 31.21
N GLN A 167 8.15 -57.95 32.10
CA GLN A 167 8.24 -58.26 33.53
C GLN A 167 8.05 -59.76 33.81
N LYS A 168 7.11 -60.43 33.11
CA LYS A 168 6.97 -61.89 33.14
C LYS A 168 8.24 -62.60 32.68
N THR A 169 8.87 -62.11 31.61
CA THR A 169 10.12 -62.68 31.09
C THR A 169 11.27 -62.53 32.11
N LYS A 170 11.33 -61.41 32.84
CA LYS A 170 12.30 -61.19 33.91
C LYS A 170 12.09 -62.18 35.07
N PHE A 171 10.86 -62.34 35.54
CA PHE A 171 10.55 -63.30 36.62
C PHE A 171 10.80 -64.75 36.21
N MET A 172 10.52 -65.13 34.96
CA MET A 172 10.83 -66.48 34.45
C MET A 172 12.33 -66.78 34.47
N LYS A 173 13.19 -65.79 34.17
CA LYS A 173 14.64 -65.95 34.28
C LYS A 173 15.10 -66.06 35.73
N GLN A 174 14.60 -65.20 36.62
CA GLN A 174 14.93 -65.25 38.05
C GLN A 174 14.44 -66.56 38.70
N ALA A 175 13.29 -67.10 38.27
CA ALA A 175 12.77 -68.39 38.71
C ALA A 175 13.63 -69.57 38.28
N ALA A 176 14.25 -69.50 37.10
CA ALA A 176 15.19 -70.54 36.63
C ALA A 176 16.52 -70.54 37.40
N GLU A 177 16.91 -69.41 37.99
CA GLU A 177 18.16 -69.23 38.75
C GLU A 177 18.00 -69.49 40.25
N ALA A 178 16.77 -69.53 40.78
CA ALA A 178 16.46 -69.69 42.20
C ALA A 178 16.38 -71.16 42.64
N THR A 179 17.53 -71.82 42.81
CA THR A 179 17.63 -73.25 43.20
C THR A 179 17.74 -73.52 44.71
N THR A 180 17.90 -72.50 45.57
CA THR A 180 17.97 -72.65 47.03
C THR A 180 16.73 -72.10 47.73
N PRO A 181 16.38 -72.60 48.94
CA PRO A 181 15.21 -72.13 49.70
C PRO A 181 15.24 -70.62 50.01
N GLU A 182 16.43 -70.05 50.25
CA GLU A 182 16.62 -68.60 50.45
C GLU A 182 16.35 -67.79 49.18
N LEU A 183 16.82 -68.28 48.01
CA LEU A 183 16.57 -67.63 46.72
C LEU A 183 15.08 -67.70 46.31
N GLN A 184 14.37 -68.76 46.69
CA GLN A 184 12.92 -68.87 46.47
C GLN A 184 12.12 -67.92 47.35
N ALA A 185 12.51 -67.75 48.63
CA ALA A 185 11.89 -66.77 49.51
C ALA A 185 12.13 -65.32 49.04
N ALA A 186 13.34 -65.03 48.55
CA ALA A 186 13.67 -63.73 47.95
C ALA A 186 12.87 -63.46 46.66
N LEU A 187 12.72 -64.47 45.79
CA LEU A 187 11.89 -64.37 44.57
C LEU A 187 10.41 -64.14 44.91
N GLN A 188 9.89 -64.82 45.93
CA GLN A 188 8.51 -64.64 46.39
C GLN A 188 8.28 -63.21 46.91
N ALA A 189 9.21 -62.68 47.70
CA ALA A 189 9.17 -61.30 48.18
C ALA A 189 9.28 -60.28 47.03
N ASP A 190 10.11 -60.54 46.02
CA ASP A 190 10.23 -59.71 44.81
C ASP A 190 8.94 -59.73 43.97
N ILE A 191 8.26 -60.89 43.87
CA ILE A 191 6.95 -61.01 43.20
C ILE A 191 5.88 -60.24 43.96
N GLU A 192 5.81 -60.36 45.28
CA GLU A 192 4.85 -59.64 46.11
C GLU A 192 5.09 -58.13 46.07
N ALA A 193 6.34 -57.69 46.21
CA ALA A 193 6.74 -56.29 46.06
C ALA A 193 6.41 -55.75 44.66
N ALA A 194 6.63 -56.53 43.61
CA ALA A 194 6.29 -56.14 42.25
C ALA A 194 4.77 -56.16 41.96
N GLN A 195 4.00 -57.04 42.60
CA GLN A 195 2.54 -57.05 42.53
C GLN A 195 1.96 -55.82 43.25
N GLU A 196 2.51 -55.45 44.41
CA GLU A 196 2.08 -54.26 45.14
C GLU A 196 2.48 -52.97 44.41
N ALA A 197 3.71 -52.90 43.88
CA ALA A 197 4.15 -51.82 43.02
C ALA A 197 3.35 -51.74 41.71
N GLY A 198 2.92 -52.90 41.17
CA GLY A 198 2.05 -52.99 40.01
C GLY A 198 0.65 -52.43 40.26
N LYS A 199 0.06 -52.71 41.43
CA LYS A 199 -1.25 -52.13 41.83
C LYS A 199 -1.17 -50.61 41.99
N LYS A 200 -0.17 -50.10 42.73
CA LYS A 200 0.06 -48.65 42.88
C LYS A 200 0.38 -47.98 41.53
N GLY A 201 1.15 -48.65 40.67
CA GLY A 201 1.45 -48.20 39.32
C GLY A 201 0.22 -48.13 38.41
N GLN A 202 -0.69 -49.10 38.52
CA GLN A 202 -1.96 -49.12 37.78
C GLN A 202 -2.90 -47.99 38.20
N GLU A 203 -3.03 -47.71 39.50
CA GLU A 203 -3.85 -46.59 40.00
C GLU A 203 -3.30 -45.24 39.53
N VAL A 204 -1.99 -45.01 39.65
CA VAL A 204 -1.34 -43.78 39.16
C VAL A 204 -1.47 -43.65 37.63
N ALA A 205 -1.39 -44.76 36.91
CA ALA A 205 -1.53 -44.76 35.46
C ALA A 205 -2.99 -44.55 35.02
N GLN A 206 -3.97 -45.09 35.74
CA GLN A 206 -5.39 -44.78 35.52
C GLN A 206 -5.69 -43.31 35.79
N ALA A 207 -5.16 -42.74 36.88
CA ALA A 207 -5.33 -41.31 37.16
C ALA A 207 -4.70 -40.43 36.06
N LYS A 208 -3.52 -40.80 35.53
CA LYS A 208 -2.90 -40.12 34.38
C LYS A 208 -3.72 -40.27 33.09
N LEU A 209 -4.29 -41.45 32.85
CA LEU A 209 -5.15 -41.73 31.71
C LEU A 209 -6.41 -40.87 31.76
N GLU A 210 -7.07 -40.78 32.92
CA GLU A 210 -8.25 -39.93 33.09
C GLU A 210 -7.92 -38.44 32.95
N ALA A 211 -6.76 -37.99 33.45
CA ALA A 211 -6.28 -36.63 33.24
C ALA A 211 -6.02 -36.32 31.75
N GLN A 212 -5.42 -37.25 31.00
CA GLN A 212 -5.25 -37.13 29.55
C GLN A 212 -6.59 -37.10 28.82
N ILE A 213 -7.52 -38.00 29.17
CA ILE A 213 -8.87 -38.01 28.56
C ILE A 213 -9.56 -36.68 28.83
N ALA A 214 -9.50 -36.15 30.05
CA ALA A 214 -10.08 -34.83 30.36
C ALA A 214 -9.45 -33.73 29.49
N GLN A 215 -8.13 -33.72 29.36
CA GLN A 215 -7.39 -32.73 28.57
C GLN A 215 -7.70 -32.82 27.06
N TYR A 216 -7.76 -34.03 26.48
CA TYR A 216 -8.03 -34.19 25.05
C TYR A 216 -9.53 -34.10 24.73
N SER A 217 -10.40 -34.45 25.69
CA SER A 217 -11.85 -34.35 25.50
C SER A 217 -12.29 -32.91 25.31
N SER A 218 -11.66 -31.94 26.01
CA SER A 218 -11.95 -30.51 25.80
C SER A 218 -11.65 -30.06 24.38
N LEU A 219 -10.66 -30.67 23.70
CA LEU A 219 -10.34 -30.40 22.31
C LEU A 219 -11.21 -31.17 21.31
N ALA A 220 -12.05 -32.12 21.74
CA ALA A 220 -12.81 -32.98 20.83
C ALA A 220 -13.79 -32.19 19.95
N GLY A 221 -14.45 -31.17 20.51
CA GLY A 221 -15.31 -30.25 19.75
C GLY A 221 -14.54 -29.52 18.65
N LEU A 222 -13.38 -28.94 19.00
CA LEU A 222 -12.48 -28.30 18.03
C LEU A 222 -11.93 -29.29 17.00
N ALA A 223 -11.63 -30.53 17.38
CA ALA A 223 -11.12 -31.54 16.46
C ALA A 223 -12.16 -31.93 15.39
N LYS A 224 -13.45 -31.99 15.75
CA LYS A 224 -14.54 -32.18 14.78
C LYS A 224 -14.61 -31.02 13.79
N ILE A 225 -14.57 -29.79 14.29
CA ILE A 225 -14.60 -28.57 13.46
C ILE A 225 -13.35 -28.52 12.56
N ALA A 226 -12.17 -28.82 13.09
CA ALA A 226 -10.93 -28.91 12.33
C ALA A 226 -11.02 -29.96 11.22
N THR A 227 -11.66 -31.11 11.49
CA THR A 227 -11.88 -32.15 10.48
C THR A 227 -12.80 -31.67 9.35
N GLN A 228 -13.82 -30.86 9.65
CA GLN A 228 -14.68 -30.27 8.61
C GLN A 228 -13.95 -29.19 7.82
N LEU A 229 -13.21 -28.31 8.50
CA LEU A 229 -12.35 -27.31 7.86
C LEU A 229 -11.30 -27.96 6.94
N GLY A 230 -10.77 -29.12 7.33
CA GLY A 230 -9.86 -29.92 6.51
C GLY A 230 -10.46 -30.47 5.21
N LYS A 231 -11.78 -30.42 5.02
CA LYS A 231 -12.46 -30.80 3.77
C LYS A 231 -12.73 -29.61 2.86
N VAL A 232 -12.51 -28.39 3.34
CA VAL A 232 -12.66 -27.18 2.53
C VAL A 232 -11.57 -27.17 1.46
N SER A 233 -11.92 -26.76 0.25
CA SER A 233 -10.96 -26.66 -0.87
C SER A 233 -9.79 -25.76 -0.49
N ASP A 234 -8.58 -26.11 -0.93
CA ASP A 234 -7.33 -25.39 -0.64
C ASP A 234 -6.85 -25.49 0.82
N VAL A 235 -7.45 -26.35 1.66
CA VAL A 235 -6.93 -26.67 2.99
C VAL A 235 -6.10 -27.95 2.95
N LYS A 236 -4.78 -27.83 3.15
CA LYS A 236 -3.87 -28.99 3.26
C LYS A 236 -4.01 -29.68 4.61
N MET A 237 -4.10 -28.88 5.68
CA MET A 237 -4.17 -29.40 7.04
C MET A 237 -4.89 -28.40 7.96
N ALA A 238 -5.76 -28.90 8.83
CA ALA A 238 -6.39 -28.13 9.88
C ALA A 238 -6.19 -28.84 11.23
N THR A 239 -5.54 -28.18 12.18
CA THR A 239 -5.19 -28.75 13.49
C THR A 239 -5.69 -27.88 14.63
N PRO A 240 -6.39 -28.45 15.62
CA PRO A 240 -6.68 -27.74 16.87
C PRO A 240 -5.38 -27.26 17.53
N ALA A 241 -5.30 -25.99 17.88
CA ALA A 241 -4.11 -25.39 18.50
C ALA A 241 -4.29 -25.23 20.01
N ILE A 242 -5.30 -24.47 20.44
CA ILE A 242 -5.57 -24.20 21.85
C ILE A 242 -7.06 -23.98 22.07
N ILE A 243 -7.56 -24.29 23.27
CA ILE A 243 -8.92 -23.98 23.71
C ILE A 243 -8.86 -23.17 25.01
N THR A 244 -9.83 -22.30 25.23
CA THR A 244 -9.98 -21.54 26.47
C THR A 244 -10.31 -22.46 27.65
N ALA A 245 -10.01 -22.02 28.86
CA ALA A 245 -10.25 -22.80 30.08
C ALA A 245 -11.73 -23.16 30.31
N ASP A 246 -12.65 -22.32 29.81
CA ASP A 246 -14.09 -22.57 29.86
C ASP A 246 -14.60 -23.49 28.72
N GLY A 247 -13.73 -23.89 27.79
CA GLY A 247 -14.05 -24.78 26.69
C GLY A 247 -14.93 -24.17 25.60
N LYS A 248 -15.24 -22.87 25.66
CA LYS A 248 -16.20 -22.23 24.74
C LYS A 248 -15.56 -21.69 23.47
N ASN A 249 -14.29 -21.29 23.53
CA ASN A 249 -13.59 -20.69 22.40
C ASN A 249 -12.27 -21.42 22.15
N GLY A 250 -11.84 -21.49 20.90
CA GLY A 250 -10.57 -22.11 20.57
C GLY A 250 -9.96 -21.60 19.28
N LEU A 251 -8.72 -21.99 19.04
CA LEU A 251 -7.98 -21.68 17.83
C LEU A 251 -7.70 -22.97 17.05
N ILE A 252 -7.95 -22.92 15.75
CA ILE A 252 -7.55 -23.94 14.78
C ILE A 252 -6.52 -23.31 13.86
N GLN A 253 -5.38 -23.96 13.70
CA GLN A 253 -4.40 -23.57 12.70
C GLN A 253 -4.74 -24.27 11.38
N ILE A 254 -4.82 -23.50 10.30
CA ILE A 254 -5.06 -24.00 8.94
C ILE A 254 -3.81 -23.73 8.11
N ILE A 255 -3.36 -24.75 7.40
CA ILE A 255 -2.29 -24.64 6.41
C ILE A 255 -2.92 -24.78 5.03
N PRO A 256 -2.90 -23.71 4.20
CA PRO A 256 -3.40 -23.78 2.83
C PRO A 256 -2.53 -24.68 1.92
N GLU A 257 -3.09 -25.13 0.80
CA GLU A 257 -2.31 -25.73 -0.29
C GLU A 257 -1.62 -24.65 -1.14
N SER A 258 -2.29 -23.51 -1.35
CA SER A 258 -1.79 -22.39 -2.14
C SER A 258 -0.85 -21.45 -1.38
N ALA A 259 -0.16 -20.57 -2.11
CA ALA A 259 0.77 -19.61 -1.53
C ALA A 259 0.02 -18.42 -0.88
N PRO A 260 0.62 -17.72 0.10
CA PRO A 260 -0.05 -16.62 0.82
C PRO A 260 -0.57 -15.49 -0.08
N SER A 261 0.06 -15.28 -1.24
CA SER A 261 -0.28 -14.21 -2.18
C SER A 261 -1.19 -14.68 -3.32
N ASP A 262 -1.57 -15.97 -3.35
CA ASP A 262 -2.41 -16.54 -4.39
C ASP A 262 -3.88 -16.17 -4.15
N LEU A 263 -4.63 -15.91 -5.23
CA LEU A 263 -6.06 -15.63 -5.16
C LEU A 263 -6.84 -16.74 -4.45
N LYS A 264 -6.41 -18.01 -4.60
CA LYS A 264 -7.03 -19.17 -3.94
C LYS A 264 -7.01 -19.08 -2.41
N THR A 265 -5.94 -18.55 -1.82
CA THR A 265 -5.88 -18.36 -0.35
C THR A 265 -6.86 -17.26 0.08
N SER A 266 -6.99 -16.17 -0.69
CA SER A 266 -7.98 -15.12 -0.42
C SER A 266 -9.42 -15.64 -0.56
N ASP A 267 -9.68 -16.47 -1.57
CA ASP A 267 -10.96 -17.15 -1.77
C ASP A 267 -11.28 -18.10 -0.60
N LEU A 268 -10.29 -18.83 -0.09
CA LEU A 268 -10.42 -19.68 1.10
C LEU A 268 -10.79 -18.86 2.34
N ILE A 269 -10.09 -17.75 2.59
CA ILE A 269 -10.38 -16.83 3.71
C ILE A 269 -11.81 -16.31 3.61
N THR A 270 -12.19 -15.84 2.42
CA THR A 270 -13.53 -15.32 2.13
C THR A 270 -14.60 -16.40 2.28
N TYR A 271 -14.33 -17.62 1.82
CA TYR A 271 -15.26 -18.74 1.92
C TYR A 271 -15.54 -19.11 3.38
N ILE A 272 -14.50 -19.27 4.21
CA ILE A 272 -14.67 -19.61 5.64
C ILE A 272 -15.47 -18.53 6.35
N ARG A 273 -15.20 -17.24 6.06
CA ARG A 273 -15.90 -16.10 6.67
C ARG A 273 -17.37 -16.01 6.28
N ASN A 274 -17.70 -16.27 5.02
CA ASN A 274 -19.05 -16.13 4.48
C ASN A 274 -19.91 -17.39 4.65
N ASN A 275 -19.30 -18.57 4.79
CA ASN A 275 -20.00 -19.87 4.85
C ASN A 275 -19.70 -20.61 6.17
N GLN A 276 -19.75 -19.89 7.30
CA GLN A 276 -19.29 -20.41 8.60
C GLN A 276 -19.93 -21.75 8.97
N ALA A 277 -21.26 -21.88 8.82
CA ALA A 277 -21.99 -23.11 9.15
C ALA A 277 -21.54 -24.31 8.29
N GLN A 278 -21.25 -24.09 7.00
CA GLN A 278 -20.78 -25.14 6.09
C GLN A 278 -19.32 -25.50 6.37
N ALA A 279 -18.50 -24.51 6.73
CA ALA A 279 -17.09 -24.68 7.05
C ALA A 279 -16.89 -25.38 8.40
N SER A 280 -17.69 -25.06 9.42
CA SER A 280 -17.66 -25.69 10.74
C SER A 280 -18.40 -27.04 10.79
N GLY A 281 -19.41 -27.22 9.93
CA GLY A 281 -20.38 -28.30 10.02
C GLY A 281 -21.47 -28.09 11.08
N ASP A 282 -21.51 -26.91 11.70
CA ASP A 282 -22.47 -26.54 12.75
C ASP A 282 -22.85 -25.06 12.66
N SER A 283 -24.15 -24.77 12.54
CA SER A 283 -24.69 -23.42 12.44
C SER A 283 -24.59 -22.60 13.73
N ALA A 284 -24.41 -23.24 14.88
CA ALA A 284 -24.25 -22.55 16.16
C ALA A 284 -22.84 -21.98 16.36
N VAL A 285 -21.86 -22.47 15.60
CA VAL A 285 -20.45 -22.10 15.70
C VAL A 285 -20.15 -20.86 14.87
N LYS A 286 -19.46 -19.89 15.47
CA LYS A 286 -18.93 -18.73 14.73
C LYS A 286 -17.45 -18.90 14.47
N LEU A 287 -17.03 -18.50 13.27
CA LEU A 287 -15.65 -18.59 12.81
C LEU A 287 -15.09 -17.21 12.49
N GLY A 288 -13.95 -16.87 13.09
CA GLY A 288 -13.14 -15.70 12.77
C GLY A 288 -11.81 -16.12 12.15
N VAL A 289 -11.53 -15.73 10.90
CA VAL A 289 -10.25 -16.04 10.24
C VAL A 289 -9.27 -14.89 10.44
N THR A 290 -8.10 -15.21 10.98
CA THR A 290 -6.97 -14.31 11.22
C THR A 290 -5.65 -14.99 10.82
N GLY A 291 -4.52 -14.39 11.17
CA GLY A 291 -3.19 -14.75 10.69
C GLY A 291 -2.64 -13.68 9.76
N TYR A 292 -1.36 -13.81 9.43
CA TYR A 292 -0.65 -12.79 8.66
C TYR A 292 -1.31 -12.51 7.30
N THR A 293 -1.62 -13.57 6.53
CA THR A 293 -2.27 -13.45 5.22
C THR A 293 -3.67 -12.86 5.30
N ALA A 294 -4.49 -13.32 6.26
CA ALA A 294 -5.85 -12.81 6.45
C ALA A 294 -5.85 -11.31 6.82
N LEU A 295 -4.91 -10.89 7.68
CA LEU A 295 -4.73 -9.48 8.01
C LEU A 295 -4.31 -8.66 6.78
N GLN A 296 -3.43 -9.20 5.93
CA GLN A 296 -3.04 -8.51 4.71
C GLN A 296 -4.18 -8.35 3.71
N ASP A 297 -4.99 -9.40 3.55
CA ASP A 297 -6.19 -9.39 2.70
C ASP A 297 -7.20 -8.35 3.20
N ASP A 298 -7.44 -8.29 4.52
CA ASP A 298 -8.30 -7.29 5.16
C ASP A 298 -7.81 -5.85 4.93
N ILE A 299 -6.51 -5.61 5.07
CA ILE A 299 -5.92 -4.30 4.81
C ILE A 299 -6.07 -3.95 3.33
N SER A 300 -5.76 -4.87 2.42
CA SER A 300 -5.83 -4.63 0.98
C SER A 300 -7.25 -4.35 0.50
N LYS A 301 -8.23 -5.11 1.01
CA LYS A 301 -9.65 -4.87 0.76
C LYS A 301 -10.10 -3.51 1.27
N LYS A 302 -9.78 -3.17 2.52
CA LYS A 302 -10.16 -1.88 3.12
C LYS A 302 -9.57 -0.68 2.35
N LEU A 303 -8.35 -0.80 1.84
CA LEU A 303 -7.73 0.25 1.03
C LEU A 303 -8.37 0.34 -0.37
N SER A 304 -8.66 -0.81 -0.98
CA SER A 304 -9.31 -0.87 -2.29
C SER A 304 -10.72 -0.30 -2.25
N ASP A 305 -11.48 -0.62 -1.21
CA ASP A 305 -12.83 -0.08 -0.98
C ASP A 305 -12.81 1.44 -0.71
N ALA A 306 -11.72 1.95 -0.11
CA ALA A 306 -11.53 3.38 0.15
C ALA A 306 -11.05 4.16 -1.08
N LEU A 307 -10.39 3.52 -2.04
CA LEU A 307 -9.76 4.18 -3.20
C LEU A 307 -10.76 4.99 -4.04
N PRO A 308 -11.97 4.51 -4.39
CA PRO A 308 -12.94 5.30 -5.14
C PRO A 308 -13.38 6.57 -4.42
N ILE A 309 -13.64 6.48 -3.11
CA ILE A 309 -14.03 7.63 -2.29
C ILE A 309 -12.85 8.61 -2.20
N TYR A 310 -11.64 8.10 -2.00
CA TYR A 310 -10.43 8.92 -1.98
C TYR A 310 -10.24 9.69 -3.30
N LEU A 311 -10.34 9.01 -4.44
CA LEU A 311 -10.26 9.63 -5.76
C LEU A 311 -11.34 10.69 -5.96
N LEU A 312 -12.59 10.39 -5.56
CA LEU A 312 -13.70 11.33 -5.65
C LEU A 312 -13.41 12.60 -4.84
N VAL A 313 -12.92 12.46 -3.60
CA VAL A 313 -12.59 13.60 -2.75
C VAL A 313 -11.43 14.41 -3.33
N VAL A 314 -10.34 13.78 -3.74
CA VAL A 314 -9.17 14.47 -4.30
C VAL A 314 -9.54 15.19 -5.59
N VAL A 315 -10.20 14.50 -6.53
CA VAL A 315 -10.65 15.09 -7.79
C VAL A 315 -11.68 16.19 -7.55
N GLY A 316 -12.66 15.96 -6.67
CA GLY A 316 -13.69 16.95 -6.35
C GLY A 316 -13.11 18.21 -5.74
N LEU A 317 -12.21 18.08 -4.77
CA LEU A 317 -11.49 19.22 -4.19
C LEU A 317 -10.64 19.95 -5.24
N SER A 318 -9.98 19.21 -6.14
CA SER A 318 -9.21 19.81 -7.24
C SER A 318 -10.06 20.68 -8.15
N LEU A 319 -11.26 20.19 -8.51
CA LEU A 319 -12.18 20.89 -9.37
C LEU A 319 -12.65 22.18 -8.70
N VAL A 320 -13.00 22.11 -7.41
CA VAL A 320 -13.44 23.26 -6.63
C VAL A 320 -12.31 24.29 -6.49
N LEU A 321 -11.11 23.87 -6.09
CA LEU A 321 -9.99 24.77 -5.87
C LEU A 321 -9.54 25.45 -7.17
N LEU A 322 -9.41 24.72 -8.28
CA LEU A 322 -9.08 25.32 -9.57
C LEU A 322 -10.20 26.19 -10.12
N MET A 323 -11.46 25.83 -9.88
CA MET A 323 -12.60 26.64 -10.31
C MET A 323 -12.63 27.96 -9.54
N LEU A 324 -12.37 27.94 -8.24
CA LEU A 324 -12.19 29.15 -7.43
C LEU A 324 -11.00 29.97 -7.95
N ALA A 325 -9.93 29.30 -8.35
CA ALA A 325 -8.72 29.98 -8.76
C ALA A 325 -8.80 30.67 -10.13
N PHE A 326 -9.34 29.96 -11.12
CA PHE A 326 -9.36 30.43 -12.50
C PHE A 326 -10.73 30.93 -12.97
N ARG A 327 -11.73 30.89 -12.08
CA ARG A 327 -13.15 31.21 -12.38
C ARG A 327 -13.60 30.63 -13.72
N SER A 328 -13.28 29.35 -13.94
CA SER A 328 -13.60 28.62 -15.17
C SER A 328 -13.96 27.18 -14.84
N ILE A 329 -14.83 26.58 -15.66
CA ILE A 329 -15.23 25.17 -15.54
C ILE A 329 -14.33 24.27 -16.40
N LEU A 330 -13.95 24.73 -17.60
CA LEU A 330 -13.22 23.91 -18.56
C LEU A 330 -11.76 23.71 -18.14
N VAL A 331 -11.14 24.72 -17.53
CA VAL A 331 -9.75 24.64 -17.03
C VAL A 331 -9.60 23.56 -15.94
N PRO A 332 -10.42 23.55 -14.86
CA PRO A 332 -10.39 22.47 -13.88
C PRO A 332 -10.69 21.10 -14.51
N LEU A 333 -11.71 21.01 -15.38
CA LEU A 333 -12.09 19.74 -15.98
C LEU A 333 -10.95 19.13 -16.80
N LYS A 334 -10.29 19.92 -17.65
CA LYS A 334 -9.16 19.43 -18.44
C LYS A 334 -7.94 19.09 -17.57
N ALA A 335 -7.71 19.83 -16.49
CA ALA A 335 -6.62 19.58 -15.55
C ALA A 335 -6.83 18.24 -14.86
N THR A 336 -8.03 18.00 -14.34
CA THR A 336 -8.43 16.72 -13.73
C THR A 336 -8.30 15.56 -14.71
N LEU A 337 -8.76 15.70 -15.96
CA LEU A 337 -8.61 14.65 -16.97
C LEU A 337 -7.13 14.36 -17.27
N GLY A 338 -6.30 15.40 -17.41
CA GLY A 338 -4.86 15.26 -17.58
C GLY A 338 -4.20 14.56 -16.39
N PHE A 339 -4.61 14.89 -15.17
CA PHE A 339 -4.13 14.24 -13.95
C PHE A 339 -4.51 12.74 -13.92
N LEU A 340 -5.75 12.38 -14.25
CA LEU A 340 -6.17 10.97 -14.31
C LEU A 340 -5.37 10.17 -15.36
N LEU A 341 -5.04 10.80 -16.49
CA LEU A 341 -4.13 10.24 -17.49
C LEU A 341 -2.72 10.00 -16.93
N SER A 342 -2.17 10.93 -16.15
CA SER A 342 -0.89 10.76 -15.46
C SER A 342 -0.91 9.63 -14.42
N VAL A 343 -1.98 9.54 -13.62
CA VAL A 343 -2.16 8.49 -12.61
C VAL A 343 -2.26 7.11 -13.25
N THR A 344 -3.03 6.98 -14.34
CA THR A 344 -3.15 5.71 -15.06
C THR A 344 -1.84 5.30 -15.73
N ALA A 345 -1.11 6.23 -16.34
CA ALA A 345 0.23 5.96 -16.88
C ALA A 345 1.24 5.59 -15.79
N MET A 346 1.17 6.22 -14.61
CA MET A 346 1.98 5.87 -13.45
C MET A 346 1.75 4.41 -13.07
N PHE A 347 0.50 4.00 -12.85
CA PHE A 347 0.19 2.62 -12.49
C PHE A 347 0.52 1.62 -13.61
N GLY A 348 0.25 1.96 -14.87
CA GLY A 348 0.61 1.07 -15.98
C GLY A 348 2.13 0.86 -16.07
N ALA A 349 2.93 1.91 -15.89
CA ALA A 349 4.38 1.77 -15.79
C ALA A 349 4.80 0.95 -14.57
N THR A 350 4.17 1.16 -13.41
CA THR A 350 4.40 0.36 -12.21
C THR A 350 4.10 -1.12 -12.48
N VAL A 351 3.00 -1.43 -13.16
CA VAL A 351 2.63 -2.81 -13.51
C VAL A 351 3.65 -3.44 -14.45
N ALA A 352 4.02 -2.73 -15.52
CA ALA A 352 5.01 -3.22 -16.48
C ALA A 352 6.37 -3.52 -15.82
N VAL A 353 6.83 -2.65 -14.92
CA VAL A 353 8.14 -2.81 -14.26
C VAL A 353 8.09 -3.89 -13.18
N PHE A 354 7.07 -3.88 -12.31
CA PHE A 354 7.09 -4.69 -11.08
C PHE A 354 6.21 -5.94 -11.13
N GLN A 355 5.25 -6.03 -12.05
CA GLN A 355 4.43 -7.24 -12.22
C GLN A 355 4.83 -8.02 -13.46
N TRP A 356 5.05 -7.35 -14.58
CA TRP A 356 5.55 -8.01 -15.79
C TRP A 356 7.08 -8.20 -15.75
N GLY A 357 7.78 -7.51 -14.85
CA GLY A 357 9.21 -7.66 -14.63
C GLY A 357 10.10 -6.94 -15.65
N TRP A 358 9.61 -5.89 -16.31
CA TRP A 358 10.43 -5.10 -17.23
C TRP A 358 11.69 -4.56 -16.55
N PHE A 359 12.79 -4.54 -17.30
CA PHE A 359 14.12 -4.09 -16.85
C PHE A 359 14.75 -4.92 -15.72
N GLY A 360 14.09 -5.99 -15.24
CA GLY A 360 14.62 -6.86 -14.17
C GLY A 360 14.89 -6.12 -12.86
N LEU A 361 14.19 -5.01 -12.60
CA LEU A 361 14.44 -4.16 -11.44
C LEU A 361 13.98 -4.77 -10.11
N ALA A 362 12.99 -5.66 -10.15
CA ALA A 362 12.46 -6.37 -9.00
C ALA A 362 11.88 -7.73 -9.42
N SER A 363 11.69 -8.63 -8.45
CA SER A 363 10.95 -9.87 -8.65
C SER A 363 9.48 -9.55 -8.94
N PRO A 364 8.87 -10.14 -9.99
CA PRO A 364 7.45 -9.99 -10.29
C PRO A 364 6.55 -10.26 -9.08
N GLY A 365 5.67 -9.32 -8.74
CA GLY A 365 4.75 -9.45 -7.60
C GLY A 365 3.60 -8.44 -7.57
N PRO A 366 2.68 -8.55 -6.60
CA PRO A 366 1.59 -7.60 -6.43
C PRO A 366 2.11 -6.21 -6.07
N ILE A 367 1.41 -5.18 -6.53
CA ILE A 367 1.71 -3.79 -6.15
C ILE A 367 1.19 -3.54 -4.73
N ILE A 368 2.02 -2.89 -3.91
CA ILE A 368 1.65 -2.54 -2.53
C ILE A 368 0.32 -1.77 -2.53
N SER A 369 -0.68 -2.27 -1.79
CA SER A 369 -2.02 -1.67 -1.68
C SER A 369 -2.04 -0.19 -1.22
N PHE A 370 -0.93 0.30 -0.67
CA PHE A 370 -0.73 1.69 -0.26
C PHE A 370 -0.33 2.65 -1.41
N ILE A 371 0.27 2.12 -2.48
CA ILE A 371 0.77 2.91 -3.62
C ILE A 371 -0.37 3.68 -4.29
N PRO A 372 -1.56 3.10 -4.56
CA PRO A 372 -2.61 3.85 -5.22
C PRO A 372 -3.06 5.09 -4.46
N ILE A 373 -3.16 5.02 -3.14
CA ILE A 373 -3.60 6.13 -2.32
C ILE A 373 -2.47 7.17 -2.17
N ILE A 374 -1.28 6.75 -1.71
CA ILE A 374 -0.16 7.67 -1.47
C ILE A 374 0.34 8.25 -2.79
N GLY A 375 0.56 7.39 -3.79
CA GLY A 375 1.09 7.78 -5.10
C GLY A 375 0.18 8.77 -5.82
N THR A 376 -1.13 8.52 -5.81
CA THR A 376 -2.11 9.47 -6.36
C THR A 376 -2.12 10.77 -5.57
N GLY A 377 -2.07 10.75 -4.24
CA GLY A 377 -2.05 11.97 -3.43
C GLY A 377 -0.81 12.84 -3.63
N ILE A 378 0.37 12.21 -3.70
CA ILE A 378 1.63 12.89 -3.99
C ILE A 378 1.60 13.42 -5.41
N LEU A 379 1.27 12.56 -6.39
CA LEU A 379 1.19 12.98 -7.78
C LEU A 379 0.17 14.09 -7.94
N PHE A 380 -0.95 14.06 -7.22
CA PHE A 380 -1.95 15.12 -7.21
C PHE A 380 -1.38 16.46 -6.75
N GLY A 381 -0.78 16.54 -5.56
CA GLY A 381 -0.23 17.82 -5.07
C GLY A 381 0.73 18.44 -6.09
N LEU A 382 1.64 17.62 -6.62
CA LEU A 382 2.59 18.03 -7.65
C LEU A 382 1.88 18.37 -8.97
N ALA A 383 0.87 17.57 -9.36
CA ALA A 383 -0.05 17.70 -10.52
C ALA A 383 -0.92 18.97 -10.50
N MET A 384 -1.07 19.61 -9.35
CA MET A 384 -1.81 20.85 -9.24
C MET A 384 -0.87 22.05 -9.26
N ASP A 385 0.30 21.94 -8.63
CA ASP A 385 1.27 23.05 -8.57
C ASP A 385 1.72 23.52 -9.95
N TYR A 386 2.21 22.62 -10.82
CA TYR A 386 2.66 23.05 -12.15
C TYR A 386 1.54 23.53 -13.08
N GLU A 387 0.29 23.17 -12.81
CA GLU A 387 -0.89 23.39 -13.64
C GLU A 387 -1.37 24.77 -13.30
N PHE A 388 -1.43 25.04 -12.00
CA PHE A 388 -1.54 26.36 -11.47
C PHE A 388 -0.46 27.28 -12.05
N PHE A 389 0.84 26.98 -11.93
CA PHE A 389 1.90 27.85 -12.47
C PHE A 389 1.76 28.10 -13.99
N LEU A 390 1.49 27.05 -14.76
CA LEU A 390 1.39 27.16 -16.21
C LEU A 390 0.15 27.93 -16.65
N VAL A 391 -1.01 27.61 -16.07
CA VAL A 391 -2.29 28.21 -16.42
C VAL A 391 -2.41 29.62 -15.87
N SER A 392 -1.87 29.92 -14.68
CA SER A 392 -1.83 31.29 -14.13
C SER A 392 -1.03 32.22 -15.04
N SER A 393 0.15 31.79 -15.48
CA SER A 393 0.94 32.55 -16.47
C SER A 393 0.20 32.79 -17.79
N MET A 394 -0.60 31.81 -18.24
CA MET A 394 -1.47 31.98 -19.42
C MET A 394 -2.64 32.93 -19.13
N HIS A 395 -3.23 32.84 -17.94
CA HIS A 395 -4.34 33.67 -17.51
C HIS A 395 -3.93 35.13 -17.41
N GLU A 396 -2.76 35.42 -16.85
CA GLU A 396 -2.21 36.78 -16.72
C GLU A 396 -2.07 37.47 -18.09
N VAL A 397 -1.55 36.74 -19.09
CA VAL A 397 -1.44 37.30 -20.44
C VAL A 397 -2.82 37.45 -21.08
N TYR A 398 -3.76 36.53 -20.81
CA TYR A 398 -5.11 36.59 -21.34
C TYR A 398 -5.93 37.76 -20.75
N SER A 399 -5.86 38.00 -19.45
CA SER A 399 -6.57 39.10 -18.78
C SER A 399 -6.12 40.46 -19.30
N LYS A 400 -4.82 40.62 -19.60
CA LYS A 400 -4.24 41.85 -20.16
C LYS A 400 -4.50 42.04 -21.66
N THR A 401 -4.54 40.96 -22.45
CA THR A 401 -4.56 41.05 -23.93
C THR A 401 -5.87 40.65 -24.60
N GLY A 402 -6.70 39.83 -23.95
CA GLY A 402 -7.90 39.21 -24.54
C GLY A 402 -7.63 38.23 -25.69
N ASP A 403 -6.36 37.93 -25.99
CA ASP A 403 -5.94 37.04 -27.06
C ASP A 403 -5.49 35.69 -26.50
N ALA A 404 -6.33 34.66 -26.70
CA ALA A 404 -6.07 33.30 -26.22
C ALA A 404 -4.82 32.67 -26.86
N HIS A 405 -4.51 32.97 -28.13
CA HIS A 405 -3.34 32.39 -28.79
C HIS A 405 -2.05 32.99 -28.25
N ARG A 406 -2.02 34.32 -28.08
CA ARG A 406 -0.90 35.03 -27.48
C ARG A 406 -0.71 34.63 -26.02
N ALA A 407 -1.80 34.46 -25.27
CA ALA A 407 -1.78 33.98 -23.90
C ALA A 407 -1.11 32.60 -23.77
N ILE A 408 -1.41 31.68 -24.68
CA ILE A 408 -0.79 30.36 -24.67
C ILE A 408 0.68 30.46 -25.07
N ALA A 409 1.04 31.10 -26.19
CA ALA A 409 2.43 31.13 -26.64
C ALA A 409 3.37 31.85 -25.66
N SER A 410 2.93 33.00 -25.14
CA SER A 410 3.70 33.80 -24.19
C SER A 410 3.63 33.21 -22.77
N GLY A 411 2.43 33.05 -22.21
CA GLY A 411 2.23 32.54 -20.85
C GLY A 411 2.81 31.14 -20.63
N PHE A 412 2.72 30.25 -21.63
CA PHE A 412 3.38 28.94 -21.57
C PHE A 412 4.88 29.06 -21.33
N SER A 413 5.57 29.99 -21.99
CA SER A 413 7.03 30.06 -21.95
C SER A 413 7.59 30.56 -20.60
N LEU A 414 6.77 31.29 -19.83
CA LEU A 414 7.07 31.68 -18.45
C LEU A 414 6.94 30.46 -17.53
N GLY A 415 5.76 29.82 -17.54
CA GLY A 415 5.48 28.64 -16.72
C GLY A 415 6.40 27.46 -17.04
N ALA A 416 6.64 27.17 -18.32
CA ALA A 416 7.40 25.99 -18.78
C ALA A 416 8.82 25.89 -18.18
N LYS A 417 9.50 27.03 -17.94
CA LYS A 417 10.84 27.05 -17.32
C LYS A 417 10.80 26.56 -15.88
N VAL A 418 9.85 27.06 -15.10
CA VAL A 418 9.66 26.70 -13.70
C VAL A 418 9.26 25.24 -13.59
N VAL A 419 8.27 24.83 -14.38
CA VAL A 419 7.77 23.45 -14.40
C VAL A 419 8.86 22.45 -14.80
N THR A 420 9.64 22.75 -15.85
CA THR A 420 10.72 21.85 -16.29
C THR A 420 11.81 21.69 -15.24
N ALA A 421 12.22 22.78 -14.59
CA ALA A 421 13.25 22.74 -13.55
C ALA A 421 12.78 21.91 -12.34
N ALA A 422 11.56 22.18 -11.85
CA ALA A 422 10.98 21.44 -10.74
C ALA A 422 10.79 19.95 -11.08
N ALA A 423 10.26 19.64 -12.27
CA ALA A 423 10.03 18.28 -12.70
C ALA A 423 11.34 17.50 -12.87
N ALA A 424 12.38 18.12 -13.43
CA ALA A 424 13.69 17.49 -13.58
C ALA A 424 14.30 17.11 -12.22
N ILE A 425 14.21 18.00 -11.23
CA ILE A 425 14.68 17.72 -9.86
C ILE A 425 13.90 16.55 -9.26
N MET A 426 12.57 16.58 -9.32
CA MET A 426 11.75 15.53 -8.71
C MET A 426 11.92 14.17 -9.40
N VAL A 427 11.95 14.12 -10.73
CA VAL A 427 12.23 12.89 -11.48
C VAL A 427 13.60 12.35 -11.12
N ALA A 428 14.61 13.20 -10.93
CA ALA A 428 15.93 12.75 -10.49
C ALA A 428 15.93 12.20 -9.04
N VAL A 429 15.24 12.87 -8.11
CA VAL A 429 15.15 12.44 -6.70
C VAL A 429 14.41 11.10 -6.59
N PHE A 430 13.21 10.99 -7.15
CA PHE A 430 12.43 9.75 -7.11
C PHE A 430 13.07 8.65 -7.96
N GLY A 431 13.65 9.00 -9.10
CA GLY A 431 14.39 8.06 -9.95
C GLY A 431 15.63 7.48 -9.24
N GLY A 432 16.27 8.24 -8.35
CA GLY A 432 17.40 7.77 -7.55
C GLY A 432 17.07 6.56 -6.66
N PHE A 433 15.80 6.41 -6.24
CA PHE A 433 15.35 5.25 -5.47
C PHE A 433 15.30 3.95 -6.29
N ALA A 434 15.42 3.99 -7.62
CA ALA A 434 15.52 2.80 -8.45
C ALA A 434 16.71 1.89 -8.06
N GLY A 435 17.77 2.49 -7.50
CA GLY A 435 18.95 1.77 -7.00
C GLY A 435 18.82 1.20 -5.58
N SER A 436 17.67 1.37 -4.92
CA SER A 436 17.46 0.86 -3.57
C SER A 436 17.47 -0.67 -3.52
N ALA A 437 18.05 -1.23 -2.45
CA ALA A 437 17.98 -2.66 -2.15
C ALA A 437 16.60 -3.09 -1.65
N ASP A 438 15.83 -2.15 -1.07
CA ASP A 438 14.46 -2.38 -0.63
C ASP A 438 13.49 -2.26 -1.81
N ALA A 439 12.76 -3.34 -2.09
CA ALA A 439 11.80 -3.41 -3.19
C ALA A 439 10.66 -2.39 -3.04
N ASN A 440 10.23 -2.08 -1.82
CA ASN A 440 9.16 -1.13 -1.56
C ASN A 440 9.63 0.30 -1.86
N ILE A 441 10.83 0.68 -1.43
CA ILE A 441 11.41 2.00 -1.74
C ILE A 441 11.58 2.15 -3.26
N LYS A 442 12.08 1.11 -3.92
CA LYS A 442 12.24 1.07 -5.38
C LYS A 442 10.90 1.27 -6.09
N LEU A 443 9.86 0.58 -5.63
CA LEU A 443 8.50 0.68 -6.14
C LEU A 443 7.96 2.11 -6.03
N PHE A 444 8.06 2.74 -4.85
CA PHE A 444 7.63 4.13 -4.66
C PHE A 444 8.37 5.09 -5.58
N GLY A 445 9.69 4.97 -5.64
CA GLY A 445 10.53 5.85 -6.43
C GLY A 445 10.28 5.78 -7.93
N VAL A 446 10.34 4.58 -8.50
CA VAL A 446 10.13 4.39 -9.95
C VAL A 446 8.72 4.80 -10.36
N SER A 447 7.71 4.42 -9.57
CA SER A 447 6.31 4.78 -9.85
C SER A 447 6.15 6.30 -9.87
N LEU A 448 6.56 6.99 -8.80
CA LEU A 448 6.42 8.45 -8.72
C LEU A 448 7.27 9.17 -9.77
N ALA A 449 8.49 8.71 -10.06
CA ALA A 449 9.33 9.29 -11.10
C ALA A 449 8.66 9.24 -12.47
N VAL A 450 8.08 8.09 -12.85
CA VAL A 450 7.37 7.94 -14.13
C VAL A 450 6.10 8.78 -14.13
N GLY A 451 5.30 8.75 -13.05
CA GLY A 451 4.09 9.54 -12.93
C GLY A 451 4.35 11.04 -13.11
N ILE A 452 5.36 11.58 -12.40
CA ILE A 452 5.76 12.99 -12.48
C ILE A 452 6.32 13.31 -13.87
N PHE A 453 7.10 12.41 -14.48
CA PHE A 453 7.62 12.61 -15.83
C PHE A 453 6.50 12.71 -16.86
N VAL A 454 5.55 11.78 -16.84
CA VAL A 454 4.40 11.78 -17.75
C VAL A 454 3.58 13.04 -17.52
N ASP A 455 3.29 13.37 -16.27
CA ASP A 455 2.49 14.54 -15.93
C ASP A 455 3.14 15.85 -16.38
N ALA A 456 4.41 16.07 -16.03
CA ALA A 456 5.08 17.31 -16.36
C ALA A 456 5.30 17.44 -17.88
N PHE A 457 5.86 16.44 -18.54
CA PHE A 457 6.33 16.58 -19.92
C PHE A 457 5.27 16.23 -20.97
N ILE A 458 4.50 15.17 -20.74
CA ILE A 458 3.54 14.68 -21.73
C ILE A 458 2.19 15.36 -21.55
N VAL A 459 1.72 15.48 -20.30
CA VAL A 459 0.45 16.15 -20.01
C VAL A 459 0.63 17.66 -20.03
N ARG A 460 1.46 18.24 -19.16
CA ARG A 460 1.49 19.71 -19.00
C ARG A 460 2.27 20.45 -20.06
N MET A 461 3.43 19.92 -20.48
CA MET A 461 4.22 20.62 -21.50
C MET A 461 3.74 20.37 -22.93
N THR A 462 2.84 19.40 -23.16
CA THR A 462 2.40 19.02 -24.51
C THR A 462 0.87 19.02 -24.66
N LEU A 463 0.15 18.22 -23.86
CA LEU A 463 -1.30 18.07 -23.98
C LEU A 463 -2.05 19.34 -23.55
N VAL A 464 -1.69 19.95 -22.42
CA VAL A 464 -2.38 21.12 -21.86
C VAL A 464 -2.37 22.33 -22.81
N PRO A 465 -1.22 22.79 -23.36
CA PRO A 465 -1.20 23.90 -24.30
C PRO A 465 -2.00 23.62 -25.57
N ALA A 466 -1.96 22.39 -26.06
CA ALA A 466 -2.68 21.98 -27.25
C ALA A 466 -4.22 22.00 -27.03
N ILE A 467 -4.69 21.50 -25.89
CA ILE A 467 -6.11 21.56 -25.50
C ILE A 467 -6.53 23.01 -25.27
N MET A 468 -5.74 23.82 -24.56
CA MET A 468 -6.00 25.26 -24.38
C MET A 468 -6.12 25.98 -25.71
N THR A 469 -5.31 25.62 -26.71
CA THR A 469 -5.36 26.21 -28.05
C THR A 469 -6.63 25.82 -28.82
N LEU A 470 -7.20 24.65 -28.54
CA LEU A 470 -8.49 24.24 -29.12
C LEU A 470 -9.67 24.94 -28.43
N MET A 471 -9.62 25.07 -27.10
CA MET A 471 -10.66 25.76 -26.33
C MET A 471 -10.66 27.27 -26.60
N GLY A 472 -9.49 27.87 -26.85
CA GLY A 472 -9.37 29.29 -27.14
C GLY A 472 -10.02 30.14 -26.05
N ARG A 473 -10.96 31.03 -26.43
CA ARG A 473 -11.69 31.88 -25.48
C ARG A 473 -12.62 31.12 -24.55
N SER A 474 -13.16 29.96 -24.96
CA SER A 474 -14.09 29.21 -24.12
C SER A 474 -13.39 28.59 -22.91
N ALA A 475 -12.06 28.43 -22.94
CA ALA A 475 -11.28 27.95 -21.81
C ALA A 475 -11.54 28.77 -20.53
N TRP A 476 -11.85 30.05 -20.67
CA TRP A 476 -12.04 30.99 -19.56
C TRP A 476 -13.52 31.28 -19.27
N TRP A 477 -14.41 30.41 -19.76
CA TRP A 477 -15.85 30.60 -19.60
C TRP A 477 -16.38 30.04 -18.27
N ILE A 478 -17.33 30.77 -17.70
CA ILE A 478 -18.11 30.37 -16.52
C ILE A 478 -19.57 30.87 -16.65
N PRO A 479 -20.58 30.10 -16.19
CA PRO A 479 -21.96 30.57 -16.12
C PRO A 479 -22.11 31.75 -15.15
N GLY A 480 -22.89 32.77 -15.52
CA GLY A 480 -23.05 33.97 -14.70
C GLY A 480 -23.70 33.75 -13.33
N TRP A 481 -24.44 32.66 -13.10
CA TRP A 481 -24.95 32.30 -11.76
C TRP A 481 -23.84 31.78 -10.86
N LEU A 482 -22.90 31.03 -11.42
CA LEU A 482 -21.79 30.44 -10.70
C LEU A 482 -20.74 31.51 -10.41
N ASP A 483 -20.47 32.37 -11.39
CA ASP A 483 -19.54 33.49 -11.23
C ASP A 483 -19.93 34.43 -10.09
N LYS A 484 -21.24 34.67 -9.92
CA LYS A 484 -21.80 35.46 -8.79
C LYS A 484 -21.70 34.76 -7.44
N ALA A 485 -21.74 33.42 -7.42
CA ALA A 485 -21.70 32.63 -6.19
C ALA A 485 -20.27 32.40 -5.69
N LEU A 486 -19.28 32.44 -6.59
CA LEU A 486 -17.88 32.24 -6.24
C LEU A 486 -17.27 33.50 -5.58
N PRO A 487 -16.49 33.34 -4.51
CA PRO A 487 -15.74 34.44 -3.91
C PRO A 487 -14.67 34.96 -4.87
N HIS A 488 -14.39 36.26 -4.79
CA HIS A 488 -13.32 36.90 -5.54
C HIS A 488 -12.01 36.71 -4.78
N LEU A 489 -11.28 35.63 -5.08
CA LEU A 489 -9.92 35.47 -4.59
C LEU A 489 -8.96 36.15 -5.58
N SER A 490 -8.36 37.27 -5.16
CA SER A 490 -7.19 37.80 -5.87
C SER A 490 -6.01 36.89 -5.57
N ILE A 491 -5.63 36.10 -6.56
CA ILE A 491 -4.58 35.08 -6.41
C ILE A 491 -3.20 35.64 -6.69
N GLU A 492 -3.11 36.70 -7.49
CA GLU A 492 -1.85 37.31 -7.90
C GLU A 492 -1.62 38.70 -7.28
N GLY A 493 -2.53 39.18 -6.43
CA GLY A 493 -2.38 40.47 -5.74
C GLY A 493 -2.33 41.64 -6.72
N GLU A 494 -3.52 42.10 -7.12
CA GLU A 494 -3.90 43.50 -7.42
C GLU A 494 -5.00 43.57 -8.49
N GLU A 495 -6.14 44.17 -8.12
CA GLU A 495 -7.02 44.90 -9.05
C GLU A 495 -6.92 46.42 -8.83
N GLU A 496 -6.04 46.89 -7.93
CA GLU A 496 -5.79 48.32 -7.73
C GLU A 496 -4.29 48.57 -7.81
N GLU A 497 -3.85 49.11 -8.96
CA GLU A 497 -2.58 49.84 -9.05
C GLU A 497 -2.65 51.00 -8.03
N GLY A 498 -2.26 50.72 -6.79
CA GLY A 498 -1.91 51.75 -5.83
C GLY A 498 -0.69 52.46 -6.39
N THR A 499 -0.84 53.74 -6.73
CA THR A 499 0.28 54.63 -7.04
C THR A 499 1.42 54.37 -6.07
N PHE A 500 2.58 53.92 -6.60
CA PHE A 500 3.82 53.79 -5.83
C PHE A 500 4.03 55.08 -5.02
N ASP A 501 3.86 55.00 -3.71
CA ASP A 501 4.07 56.14 -2.82
C ASP A 501 5.59 56.31 -2.63
N GLU A 502 6.20 57.17 -3.46
CA GLU A 502 7.61 57.54 -3.35
C GLU A 502 7.97 58.14 -1.98
N GLU A 503 7.01 58.67 -1.21
CA GLU A 503 7.28 59.18 0.14
C GLU A 503 7.53 58.06 1.14
N ALA A 504 6.81 56.93 1.05
CA ALA A 504 6.99 55.80 1.97
C ALA A 504 8.40 55.19 1.91
N VAL A 505 9.03 55.20 0.72
CA VAL A 505 10.41 54.75 0.53
C VAL A 505 11.42 55.77 1.05
N LYS A 506 11.14 57.08 0.94
CA LYS A 506 12.01 58.13 1.48
C LYS A 506 12.02 58.20 3.01
N VAL A 507 10.97 57.72 3.67
CA VAL A 507 10.91 57.66 5.15
C VAL A 507 11.66 56.44 5.71
N MET A 508 11.93 55.42 4.88
CA MET A 508 12.65 54.20 5.28
C MET A 508 14.15 54.18 4.93
N ALA A 509 14.63 55.12 4.10
CA ALA A 509 16.04 55.33 3.78
C ALA A 509 16.65 56.40 4.71
#